data_AF-A0A848VFC5-F1
#
_entry.id   AF-A0A848VFC5-F1
#
_cell.length_a   1.000
_cell.length_b   1.000
_cell.length_c   1.000
_cell.angle_alpha   90.00
_cell.angle_beta   90.00
_cell.angle_gamma   90.00
#
_symmetry.space_group_name_H-M   'P 1'
#
loop_
_entity.id
_entity.type
_entity.pdbx_description
1 polymer ?
#
loop_
_entity_poly.entity_id
_entity_poly.type
_entity_poly.pdbx_seq_one_letter_code
_entity_poly.pdbx_strand_id
1 'polypeptide(L)'
;MFTACSNETPTAEQPALTPPETVVVYSARAEQLIKPLFDAYTARTGVTVQYTTDSEQPLIQKLLAEGQTTPADLLLTVDAGNLWYAAEEGVLRPVQATTLENNIPAHLRDPEKQWFALSVRARTIVYDTREVSPTELNDYADLADEKWRGKLCLRTSAKVYNQSLVAMLIAQFGEPRAEEIVRGWVANLATDVFPNDTKLIEAIAAGQCEVGIVNTYYFGRLQRENPDIPVAIFWPAASTGGVHVNVSGAGVTRHSSNPDGALALLEWMSTEEAQRLLGGENLEYPANPSVAADSMVLGWGSFEASPMNVAAAGENQAAAVRLMDRAGYR
;
A
#
# COMPACT_ATOMS: atom_id res chain seq x y z
N MET A 1 30.00 -66.72 -42.58
CA MET A 1 30.10 -66.34 -41.16
C MET A 1 30.41 -64.84 -41.14
N PHE A 2 29.38 -64.00 -41.17
CA PHE A 2 29.51 -62.55 -41.05
C PHE A 2 28.49 -62.10 -40.01
N THR A 3 29.00 -61.71 -38.85
CA THR A 3 28.23 -61.27 -37.68
C THR A 3 27.92 -59.79 -37.87
N ALA A 4 26.63 -59.42 -37.86
CA ALA A 4 26.21 -58.03 -37.87
C ALA A 4 26.17 -57.49 -36.43
N CYS A 5 26.95 -56.45 -36.15
CA CYS A 5 26.82 -55.65 -34.93
C CYS A 5 25.85 -54.50 -35.20
N SER A 6 24.70 -54.52 -34.53
CA SER A 6 23.78 -53.38 -34.49
C SER A 6 24.28 -52.37 -33.45
N ASN A 7 24.60 -51.16 -33.89
CA ASN A 7 24.87 -50.01 -33.01
C ASN A 7 23.53 -49.47 -32.50
N GLU A 8 23.25 -49.66 -31.22
CA GLU A 8 22.20 -48.91 -30.52
C GLU A 8 22.66 -47.46 -30.30
N THR A 9 21.78 -46.53 -30.68
CA THR A 9 21.99 -45.08 -30.50
C THR A 9 21.57 -44.70 -29.08
N PRO A 10 22.36 -43.94 -28.31
CA PRO A 10 21.99 -43.59 -26.95
C PRO A 10 20.78 -42.66 -26.97
N THR A 11 19.73 -43.06 -26.27
CA THR A 11 18.51 -42.29 -26.08
C THR A 11 18.86 -41.03 -25.27
N ALA A 12 18.55 -39.86 -25.82
CA ALA A 12 18.74 -38.59 -25.12
C ALA A 12 17.87 -38.59 -23.85
N GLU A 13 18.52 -38.47 -22.70
CA GLU A 13 17.89 -38.29 -21.40
C GLU A 13 17.19 -36.92 -21.40
N GLN A 14 15.86 -36.92 -21.39
CA GLN A 14 15.08 -35.70 -21.18
C GLN A 14 15.39 -35.18 -19.77
N PRO A 15 15.66 -33.87 -19.59
CA PRO A 15 15.79 -33.32 -18.25
C PRO A 15 14.51 -33.61 -17.47
N ALA A 16 14.66 -34.23 -16.30
CA ALA A 16 13.57 -34.44 -15.37
C ALA A 16 12.91 -33.09 -15.08
N LEU A 17 11.63 -32.95 -15.47
CA LEU A 17 10.81 -31.83 -15.06
C LEU A 17 10.74 -31.86 -13.54
N THR A 18 11.48 -30.97 -12.88
CA THR A 18 11.29 -30.65 -11.46
C THR A 18 9.78 -30.43 -11.27
N PRO A 19 9.13 -31.05 -10.26
CA PRO A 19 7.73 -30.77 -9.97
C PRO A 19 7.53 -29.25 -9.92
N PRO A 20 6.38 -28.72 -10.40
CA PRO A 20 6.12 -27.30 -10.25
C PRO A 20 6.25 -26.94 -8.77
N GLU A 21 7.20 -26.06 -8.48
CA GLU A 21 7.47 -25.64 -7.11
C GLU A 21 6.21 -24.98 -6.54
N THR A 22 5.94 -25.21 -5.26
CA THR A 22 4.84 -24.52 -4.58
C THR A 22 5.42 -23.35 -3.81
N VAL A 23 4.75 -22.20 -3.88
CA VAL A 23 5.03 -21.02 -3.06
C VAL A 23 3.83 -20.80 -2.14
N VAL A 24 4.08 -20.71 -0.83
CA VAL A 24 3.01 -20.47 0.15
C VAL A 24 2.99 -19.00 0.56
N VAL A 25 1.85 -18.35 0.40
CA VAL A 25 1.67 -16.92 0.68
C VAL A 25 0.70 -16.71 1.84
N TYR A 26 1.15 -16.01 2.87
CA TYR A 26 0.23 -15.43 3.86
C TYR A 26 -0.14 -14.03 3.40
N SER A 27 -1.44 -13.78 3.21
CA SER A 27 -1.92 -12.52 2.65
C SER A 27 -2.94 -11.81 3.52
N ALA A 28 -2.69 -10.55 3.83
CA ALA A 28 -3.68 -9.67 4.46
C ALA A 28 -4.61 -8.96 3.47
N ARG A 29 -4.50 -9.29 2.18
CA ARG A 29 -5.46 -8.83 1.17
C ARG A 29 -6.58 -9.86 1.04
N ALA A 30 -7.78 -9.36 0.76
CA ALA A 30 -8.93 -10.23 0.57
C ALA A 30 -8.75 -11.13 -0.66
N GLU A 31 -9.22 -12.38 -0.57
CA GLU A 31 -9.00 -13.43 -1.58
C GLU A 31 -9.33 -12.99 -3.01
N GLN A 32 -10.47 -12.30 -3.18
CA GLN A 32 -10.93 -11.82 -4.48
C GLN A 32 -9.95 -10.86 -5.17
N LEU A 33 -9.06 -10.21 -4.41
CA LEU A 33 -8.06 -9.28 -4.94
C LEU A 33 -6.73 -9.97 -5.29
N ILE A 34 -6.45 -11.15 -4.73
CA ILE A 34 -5.16 -11.83 -4.89
C ILE A 34 -5.25 -13.11 -5.73
N LYS A 35 -6.43 -13.75 -5.78
CA LYS A 35 -6.60 -14.98 -6.55
C LYS A 35 -6.30 -14.79 -8.05
N PRO A 36 -6.82 -13.76 -8.75
CA PRO A 36 -6.52 -13.57 -10.17
C PRO A 36 -5.03 -13.34 -10.44
N LEU A 37 -4.34 -12.66 -9.53
CA LEU A 37 -2.89 -12.43 -9.60
C LEU A 37 -2.11 -13.76 -9.52
N PHE A 38 -2.45 -14.61 -8.56
CA PHE A 38 -1.80 -15.89 -8.37
C PHE A 38 -2.15 -16.92 -9.45
N ASP A 39 -3.39 -16.91 -9.94
CA ASP A 39 -3.80 -17.73 -11.08
C ASP A 39 -2.99 -17.37 -12.34
N ALA A 40 -2.78 -16.07 -12.61
CA ALA A 40 -1.98 -15.61 -13.74
C ALA A 40 -0.51 -16.02 -13.63
N TYR A 41 0.09 -15.90 -12.44
CA TYR A 41 1.45 -16.37 -12.19
C TYR A 41 1.58 -17.89 -12.42
N THR A 42 0.62 -18.65 -11.90
CA THR A 42 0.58 -20.12 -12.05
C THR A 42 0.44 -20.51 -13.52
N ALA A 43 -0.45 -19.86 -14.26
CA ALA A 43 -0.64 -20.12 -15.70
C ALA A 43 0.61 -19.81 -16.52
N ARG A 44 1.40 -18.80 -16.12
CA ARG A 44 2.60 -18.37 -16.85
C ARG A 44 3.82 -19.23 -16.54
N THR A 45 3.97 -19.70 -15.31
CA THR A 45 5.21 -20.32 -14.82
C THR A 45 5.07 -21.81 -14.52
N GLY A 46 3.84 -22.29 -14.33
CA GLY A 46 3.54 -23.63 -13.79
C GLY A 46 3.68 -23.73 -12.27
N VAL A 47 4.28 -22.74 -11.58
CA VAL A 47 4.47 -22.71 -10.12
C VAL A 47 3.13 -22.54 -9.43
N THR A 48 2.79 -23.43 -8.49
CA THR A 48 1.53 -23.36 -7.76
C THR A 48 1.65 -22.37 -6.60
N VAL A 49 0.72 -21.42 -6.49
CA VAL A 49 0.65 -20.54 -5.33
C VAL A 49 -0.45 -21.00 -4.38
N GLN A 50 -0.07 -21.47 -3.19
CA GLN A 50 -1.01 -21.71 -2.10
C GLN A 50 -1.07 -20.46 -1.23
N TYR A 51 -2.24 -20.10 -0.70
CA TYR A 51 -2.35 -18.92 0.14
C TYR A 51 -3.33 -19.09 1.29
N THR A 52 -3.08 -18.35 2.35
CA THR A 52 -3.96 -18.19 3.52
C THR A 52 -4.22 -16.71 3.73
N THR A 53 -5.48 -16.34 3.97
CA THR A 53 -5.88 -14.96 4.24
C THR A 53 -6.31 -14.77 5.68
N ASP A 54 -5.84 -13.68 6.29
CA ASP A 54 -6.27 -13.21 7.62
C ASP A 54 -5.88 -11.73 7.76
N SER A 55 -6.24 -11.09 8.86
CA SER A 55 -5.77 -9.75 9.19
C SER A 55 -4.25 -9.71 9.47
N GLU A 56 -3.66 -8.52 9.32
CA GLU A 56 -2.22 -8.29 9.28
C GLU A 56 -1.52 -8.78 10.56
N GLN A 57 -2.07 -8.42 11.73
CA GLN A 57 -1.48 -8.76 13.02
C GLN A 57 -1.55 -10.26 13.32
N PRO A 58 -2.69 -10.97 13.14
CA PRO A 58 -2.71 -12.43 13.22
C PRO A 58 -1.71 -13.14 12.32
N LEU A 59 -1.52 -12.69 11.07
CA LEU A 59 -0.54 -13.30 10.17
C LEU A 59 0.91 -13.13 10.69
N ILE A 60 1.27 -11.93 11.17
CA ILE A 60 2.61 -11.69 11.73
C ILE A 60 2.83 -12.53 13.00
N GLN A 61 1.83 -12.59 13.89
CA GLN A 61 1.89 -13.43 15.09
C GLN A 61 1.97 -14.92 14.76
N LYS A 62 1.30 -15.36 13.70
CA LYS A 62 1.39 -16.73 13.18
C LYS A 62 2.80 -17.05 12.68
N LEU A 63 3.43 -16.16 11.91
CA LEU A 63 4.82 -16.31 11.47
C LEU A 63 5.80 -16.41 12.66
N LEU A 64 5.62 -15.57 13.68
CA LEU A 64 6.40 -15.62 14.92
C LEU A 64 6.22 -16.96 15.65
N ALA A 65 4.98 -17.42 15.80
CA ALA A 65 4.67 -18.67 16.50
C ALA A 65 5.19 -19.91 15.76
N GLU A 66 5.14 -19.90 14.42
CA GLU A 66 5.63 -20.99 13.59
C GLU A 66 7.16 -21.03 13.51
N GLY A 67 7.82 -19.86 13.54
CA GLY A 67 9.27 -19.75 13.50
C GLY A 67 9.89 -20.54 12.34
N GLN A 68 10.87 -21.39 12.64
CA GLN A 68 11.57 -22.22 11.64
C GLN A 68 10.68 -23.26 10.95
N THR A 69 9.46 -23.48 11.46
CA THR A 69 8.52 -24.47 10.92
C THR A 69 7.42 -23.84 10.07
N THR A 70 7.48 -22.52 9.85
CA THR A 70 6.48 -21.84 9.02
C THR A 70 6.47 -22.43 7.60
N PRO A 71 5.29 -22.80 7.07
CA PRO A 71 5.18 -23.17 5.67
C PRO A 71 5.20 -21.93 4.76
N ALA A 72 4.99 -20.71 5.30
CA ALA A 72 4.85 -19.51 4.50
C ALA A 72 6.20 -19.07 3.94
N ASP A 73 6.25 -18.83 2.64
CA ASP A 73 7.43 -18.31 1.93
C ASP A 73 7.36 -16.79 1.74
N LEU A 74 6.16 -16.24 1.63
CA LEU A 74 5.92 -14.82 1.39
C LEU A 74 4.84 -14.27 2.32
N LEU A 75 5.08 -13.09 2.89
CA LEU A 75 4.04 -12.27 3.53
C LEU A 75 3.63 -11.15 2.57
N LEU A 76 2.36 -11.10 2.19
CA LEU A 76 1.73 -10.02 1.42
C LEU A 76 0.80 -9.24 2.32
N THR A 77 1.08 -7.97 2.61
CA THR A 77 0.28 -7.16 3.53
C THR A 77 0.01 -5.76 2.99
N VAL A 78 -0.77 -4.99 3.73
CA VAL A 78 -1.09 -3.59 3.45
C VAL A 78 -0.51 -2.70 4.54
N ASP A 79 -0.16 -1.47 4.18
CA ASP A 79 0.49 -0.50 5.07
C ASP A 79 1.99 -0.72 5.27
N ALA A 80 2.76 0.32 4.96
CA ALA A 80 4.18 0.36 5.22
C ALA A 80 4.48 0.19 6.72
N GLY A 81 3.60 0.62 7.62
CA GLY A 81 3.74 0.39 9.05
C GLY A 81 3.66 -1.09 9.43
N ASN A 82 2.78 -1.87 8.78
CA ASN A 82 2.69 -3.31 9.03
C ASN A 82 3.89 -4.06 8.41
N LEU A 83 4.37 -3.62 7.25
CA LEU A 83 5.58 -4.16 6.62
C LEU A 83 6.82 -3.90 7.49
N TRP A 84 6.96 -2.67 7.99
CA TRP A 84 8.00 -2.28 8.93
C TRP A 84 7.91 -3.11 10.21
N TYR A 85 6.72 -3.22 10.81
CA TYR A 85 6.51 -4.05 12.00
C TYR A 85 6.91 -5.52 11.78
N ALA A 86 6.55 -6.11 10.63
CA ALA A 86 6.97 -7.46 10.29
C ALA A 86 8.50 -7.60 10.11
N ALA A 87 9.16 -6.57 9.58
CA ALA A 87 10.61 -6.53 9.46
C ALA A 87 11.29 -6.45 10.84
N GLU A 88 10.80 -5.58 11.73
CA GLU A 88 11.30 -5.39 13.11
C GLU A 88 11.09 -6.63 14.00
N GLU A 89 9.96 -7.31 13.85
CA GLU A 89 9.70 -8.59 14.52
C GLU A 89 10.57 -9.73 13.95
N GLY A 90 11.38 -9.47 12.93
CA GLY A 90 12.33 -10.41 12.37
C GLY A 90 11.68 -11.54 11.57
N VAL A 91 10.40 -11.40 11.17
CA VAL A 91 9.70 -12.41 10.36
C VAL A 91 9.96 -12.29 8.87
N LEU A 92 10.63 -11.22 8.42
CA LEU A 92 11.07 -11.02 7.04
C LEU A 92 12.58 -11.13 6.91
N ARG A 93 13.07 -11.65 5.77
CA ARG A 93 14.50 -11.65 5.44
C ARG A 93 14.84 -10.62 4.37
N PRO A 94 16.04 -10.01 4.44
CA PRO A 94 16.54 -9.19 3.36
C PRO A 94 16.75 -10.06 2.11
N VAL A 95 16.42 -9.53 0.94
CA VAL A 95 16.66 -10.16 -0.36
C VAL A 95 17.46 -9.23 -1.28
N GLN A 96 18.35 -9.82 -2.07
CA GLN A 96 19.05 -9.09 -3.13
C GLN A 96 18.27 -9.26 -4.42
N ALA A 97 17.66 -8.18 -4.91
CA ALA A 97 16.69 -8.26 -5.99
C ALA A 97 16.85 -7.06 -6.92
N THR A 98 17.81 -7.13 -7.84
CA THR A 98 18.08 -6.07 -8.83
C THR A 98 16.81 -5.70 -9.61
N THR A 99 15.96 -6.70 -9.92
CA THR A 99 14.67 -6.47 -10.59
C THR A 99 13.76 -5.57 -9.76
N LEU A 100 13.60 -5.87 -8.46
CA LEU A 100 12.78 -5.05 -7.56
C LEU A 100 13.38 -3.67 -7.33
N GLU A 101 14.71 -3.57 -7.19
CA GLU A 101 15.39 -2.29 -7.00
C GLU A 101 15.28 -1.37 -8.22
N ASN A 102 15.19 -1.93 -9.43
CA ASN A 102 14.96 -1.20 -10.66
C ASN A 102 13.48 -0.83 -10.86
N ASN A 103 12.58 -1.74 -10.51
CA ASN A 103 11.14 -1.56 -10.74
C ASN A 103 10.48 -0.69 -9.67
N ILE A 104 10.96 -0.76 -8.41
CA ILE A 104 10.33 -0.11 -7.26
C ILE A 104 11.21 1.04 -6.74
N PRO A 105 10.72 2.29 -6.78
CA PRO A 105 11.44 3.46 -6.27
C PRO A 105 11.93 3.27 -4.83
N ALA A 106 13.10 3.82 -4.52
CA ALA A 106 13.75 3.65 -3.21
C ALA A 106 12.88 4.08 -2.01
N HIS A 107 12.01 5.08 -2.19
CA HIS A 107 11.11 5.55 -1.13
C HIS A 107 9.89 4.64 -0.90
N LEU A 108 9.65 3.65 -1.77
CA LEU A 108 8.55 2.68 -1.67
C LEU A 108 9.02 1.28 -1.26
N ARG A 109 10.27 1.14 -0.81
CA ARG A 109 10.83 -0.14 -0.37
C ARG A 109 11.66 0.04 0.89
N ASP A 110 11.84 -1.06 1.59
CA ASP A 110 12.67 -1.11 2.78
C ASP A 110 14.14 -0.77 2.46
N PRO A 111 14.78 0.15 3.20
CA PRO A 111 16.23 0.36 3.11
C PRO A 111 17.04 -0.90 3.38
N GLU A 112 16.55 -1.80 4.24
CA GLU A 112 17.19 -3.10 4.55
C GLU A 112 16.79 -4.22 3.59
N LYS A 113 15.96 -3.94 2.59
CA LYS A 113 15.54 -4.87 1.52
C LYS A 113 14.73 -6.07 2.02
N GLN A 114 14.04 -5.95 3.15
CA GLN A 114 13.17 -7.01 3.70
C GLN A 114 11.78 -7.02 3.05
N TRP A 115 11.32 -5.89 2.51
CA TRP A 115 10.04 -5.78 1.82
C TRP A 115 10.05 -4.72 0.71
N PHE A 116 9.11 -4.87 -0.22
CA PHE A 116 8.95 -4.01 -1.39
C PHE A 116 7.47 -3.69 -1.63
N ALA A 117 7.16 -2.45 -2.02
CA ALA A 117 5.82 -2.09 -2.45
C ALA A 117 5.43 -2.79 -3.76
N LEU A 118 4.14 -3.08 -3.86
CA LEU A 118 3.47 -3.69 -5.01
C LEU A 118 2.32 -2.83 -5.52
N SER A 119 1.76 -1.96 -4.70
CA SER A 119 0.79 -0.97 -5.13
C SER A 119 0.82 0.23 -4.19
N VAL A 120 0.37 1.36 -4.68
CA VAL A 120 0.41 2.65 -4.01
C VAL A 120 -1.00 3.19 -3.86
N ARG A 121 -1.31 3.66 -2.66
CA ARG A 121 -2.53 4.42 -2.35
C ARG A 121 -2.13 5.84 -1.97
N ALA A 122 -2.80 6.80 -2.58
CA ALA A 122 -2.66 8.21 -2.23
C ALA A 122 -3.73 8.60 -1.21
N ARG A 123 -3.31 9.22 -0.10
CA ARG A 123 -4.21 9.82 0.88
C ARG A 123 -4.11 11.33 0.75
N THR A 124 -5.15 11.95 0.23
CA THR A 124 -5.10 13.34 -0.22
C THR A 124 -6.29 14.15 0.27
N ILE A 125 -6.26 15.45 -0.01
CA ILE A 125 -7.32 16.38 0.34
C ILE A 125 -8.46 16.26 -0.68
N VAL A 126 -9.69 16.27 -0.18
CA VAL A 126 -10.91 16.44 -0.99
C VAL A 126 -11.68 17.66 -0.51
N TYR A 127 -12.40 18.30 -1.41
CA TYR A 127 -13.14 19.53 -1.11
C TYR A 127 -14.46 19.61 -1.88
N ASP A 128 -15.42 20.36 -1.32
CA ASP A 128 -16.68 20.71 -1.98
C ASP A 128 -16.44 21.75 -3.07
N THR A 129 -16.72 21.38 -4.33
CA THR A 129 -16.47 22.24 -5.49
C THR A 129 -17.40 23.45 -5.58
N ARG A 130 -18.44 23.51 -4.75
CA ARG A 130 -19.40 24.62 -4.69
C ARG A 130 -18.93 25.71 -3.73
N GLU A 131 -18.20 25.33 -2.69
CA GLU A 131 -17.83 26.21 -1.57
C GLU A 131 -16.34 26.56 -1.55
N VAL A 132 -15.46 25.69 -2.08
CA VAL A 132 -14.01 25.85 -1.98
C VAL A 132 -13.35 25.92 -3.36
N SER A 133 -12.55 26.96 -3.57
CA SER A 133 -11.66 27.05 -4.72
C SER A 133 -10.35 26.27 -4.46
N PRO A 134 -9.80 25.55 -5.46
CA PRO A 134 -8.49 24.90 -5.33
C PRO A 134 -7.37 25.85 -4.92
N THR A 135 -7.48 27.14 -5.22
CA THR A 135 -6.48 28.16 -4.87
C THR A 135 -6.45 28.49 -3.37
N GLU A 136 -7.46 28.07 -2.61
CA GLU A 136 -7.53 28.24 -1.16
C GLU A 136 -6.83 27.09 -0.42
N LEU A 137 -6.57 25.98 -1.11
CA LEU A 137 -5.92 24.78 -0.60
C LEU A 137 -4.42 24.83 -0.87
N ASN A 138 -3.64 24.25 0.03
CA ASN A 138 -2.18 24.18 -0.12
C ASN A 138 -1.61 22.80 0.25
N ASP A 139 -1.67 22.42 1.52
CA ASP A 139 -1.12 21.15 2.01
C ASP A 139 -1.89 20.65 3.24
N TYR A 140 -1.44 19.55 3.83
CA TYR A 140 -2.08 18.99 5.01
C TYR A 140 -1.96 19.91 6.24
N ALA A 141 -0.85 20.65 6.38
CA ALA A 141 -0.64 21.57 7.49
C ALA A 141 -1.55 22.81 7.39
N ASP A 142 -1.86 23.27 6.17
CA ASP A 142 -2.80 24.36 5.90
C ASP A 142 -4.20 24.09 6.46
N LEU A 143 -4.63 22.83 6.53
CA LEU A 143 -5.92 22.45 7.13
C LEU A 143 -6.01 22.75 8.65
N ALA A 144 -4.90 23.11 9.30
CA ALA A 144 -4.86 23.58 10.68
C ALA A 144 -5.12 25.10 10.82
N ASP A 145 -5.14 25.84 9.71
CA ASP A 145 -5.40 27.29 9.71
C ASP A 145 -6.83 27.62 10.12
N GLU A 146 -7.04 28.72 10.84
CA GLU A 146 -8.35 29.14 11.35
C GLU A 146 -9.39 29.38 10.25
N LYS A 147 -8.97 29.65 9.01
CA LYS A 147 -9.89 29.75 7.86
C LYS A 147 -10.75 28.48 7.66
N TRP A 148 -10.27 27.32 8.12
CA TRP A 148 -10.98 26.04 8.05
C TRP A 148 -11.84 25.74 9.28
N ARG A 149 -11.96 26.66 10.24
CA ARG A 149 -12.74 26.45 11.47
C ARG A 149 -14.20 26.12 11.15
N GLY A 150 -14.65 24.94 11.57
CA GLY A 150 -16.01 24.47 11.32
C GLY A 150 -16.25 23.96 9.90
N LYS A 151 -15.19 23.74 9.13
CA LYS A 151 -15.25 23.33 7.71
C LYS A 151 -14.55 22.01 7.43
N LEU A 152 -13.70 21.54 8.33
CA LEU A 152 -12.93 20.32 8.16
C LEU A 152 -13.71 19.09 8.62
N CYS A 153 -13.70 18.03 7.83
CA CYS A 153 -14.16 16.71 8.21
C CYS A 153 -13.02 15.71 8.15
N LEU A 154 -12.92 14.88 9.17
CA LEU A 154 -11.93 13.82 9.26
C LEU A 154 -12.58 12.51 9.67
N ARG A 155 -11.93 11.39 9.34
CA ARG A 155 -12.28 10.09 9.91
C ARG A 155 -11.59 9.89 11.25
N THR A 156 -12.02 8.89 12.03
CA THR A 156 -11.38 8.53 13.31
C THR A 156 -9.87 8.27 13.21
N SER A 157 -9.13 8.70 14.23
CA SER A 157 -7.68 8.45 14.43
C SER A 157 -7.34 6.97 14.66
N ALA A 158 -8.31 6.14 15.03
CA ALA A 158 -8.13 4.70 15.26
C ALA A 158 -7.76 3.91 13.99
N LYS A 159 -7.78 4.55 12.82
CA LYS A 159 -7.53 3.89 11.53
C LYS A 159 -6.10 4.14 11.07
N VAL A 160 -5.43 3.06 10.64
CA VAL A 160 -4.02 3.05 10.25
C VAL A 160 -3.66 4.13 9.23
N TYR A 161 -4.56 4.48 8.31
CA TYR A 161 -4.31 5.53 7.31
C TYR A 161 -4.03 6.91 7.92
N ASN A 162 -4.72 7.27 9.00
CA ASN A 162 -4.46 8.52 9.72
C ASN A 162 -3.20 8.41 10.60
N GLN A 163 -2.97 7.23 11.19
CA GLN A 163 -1.75 6.98 11.96
C GLN A 163 -0.51 7.15 11.07
N SER A 164 -0.52 6.57 9.86
CA SER A 164 0.58 6.69 8.90
C SER A 164 0.75 8.11 8.35
N LEU A 165 -0.35 8.84 8.12
CA LEU A 165 -0.27 10.27 7.74
C LEU A 165 0.33 11.13 8.86
N VAL A 166 -0.08 10.93 10.10
CA VAL A 166 0.46 11.71 11.23
C VAL A 166 1.90 11.28 11.55
N ALA A 167 2.24 10.01 11.42
CA ALA A 167 3.62 9.50 11.52
C ALA A 167 4.52 10.20 10.50
N MET A 168 4.01 10.39 9.29
CA MET A 168 4.67 11.15 8.23
C MET A 168 4.81 12.65 8.55
N LEU A 169 3.80 13.28 9.16
CA LEU A 169 3.93 14.65 9.65
C LEU A 169 4.98 14.78 10.75
N ILE A 170 5.09 13.79 11.64
CA ILE A 170 6.15 13.75 12.67
C ILE A 170 7.51 13.64 12.00
N ALA A 171 7.67 12.75 11.02
CA ALA A 171 8.93 12.61 10.31
C ALA A 171 9.31 13.87 9.51
N GLN A 172 8.33 14.60 8.98
CA GLN A 172 8.54 15.81 8.20
C GLN A 172 8.84 17.05 9.06
N PHE A 173 8.08 17.25 10.14
CA PHE A 173 8.08 18.50 10.90
C PHE A 173 8.61 18.36 12.34
N GLY A 174 8.85 17.13 12.80
CA GLY A 174 9.08 16.81 14.20
C GLY A 174 7.79 16.75 15.00
N GLU A 175 7.82 16.01 16.12
CA GLU A 175 6.64 15.77 16.97
C GLU A 175 5.96 17.07 17.46
N PRO A 176 6.67 18.12 17.93
CA PRO A 176 6.01 19.34 18.41
C PRO A 176 5.16 20.04 17.35
N ARG A 177 5.71 20.21 16.14
CA ARG A 177 5.01 20.90 15.05
C ARG A 177 3.88 20.04 14.48
N ALA A 178 4.09 18.72 14.39
CA ALA A 178 3.01 17.80 14.02
C ALA A 178 1.84 17.87 15.02
N GLU A 179 2.12 18.02 16.32
CA GLU A 179 1.06 18.14 17.34
C GLU A 179 0.27 19.44 17.18
N GLU A 180 0.94 20.56 16.91
CA GLU A 180 0.26 21.82 16.58
C GLU A 180 -0.69 21.68 15.38
N ILE A 181 -0.22 21.04 14.30
CA ILE A 181 -1.02 20.80 13.10
C ILE A 181 -2.26 19.96 13.45
N VAL A 182 -2.07 18.82 14.12
CA VAL A 182 -3.19 17.91 14.46
C VAL A 182 -4.17 18.57 15.43
N ARG A 183 -3.70 19.39 16.37
CA ARG A 183 -4.59 20.18 17.25
C ARG A 183 -5.39 21.20 16.46
N GLY A 184 -4.78 21.87 15.48
CA GLY A 184 -5.49 22.77 14.57
C GLY A 184 -6.56 22.05 13.76
N TRP A 185 -6.26 20.84 13.25
CA TRP A 185 -7.27 20.00 12.59
C TRP A 185 -8.47 19.71 13.50
N VAL A 186 -8.21 19.25 14.73
CA VAL A 186 -9.28 18.97 15.70
C VAL A 186 -10.09 20.22 16.03
N ALA A 187 -9.43 21.38 16.19
CA ALA A 187 -10.10 22.65 16.43
C ALA A 187 -10.92 23.17 15.24
N ASN A 188 -10.66 22.65 14.03
CA ASN A 188 -11.32 23.02 12.79
C ASN A 188 -12.45 22.07 12.38
N LEU A 189 -12.66 20.98 13.12
CA LEU A 189 -13.72 20.01 12.82
C LEU A 189 -15.10 20.67 12.76
N ALA A 190 -15.84 20.42 11.68
CA ALA A 190 -17.23 20.81 11.51
C ALA A 190 -18.19 19.96 12.36
N THR A 191 -17.77 18.72 12.64
CA THR A 191 -18.56 17.69 13.34
C THR A 191 -17.61 16.65 13.95
N ASP A 192 -18.14 15.75 14.77
CA ASP A 192 -17.44 14.53 15.17
C ASP A 192 -16.91 13.76 13.97
N VAL A 193 -15.81 13.05 14.19
CA VAL A 193 -15.10 12.27 13.16
C VAL A 193 -15.95 11.14 12.57
N PHE A 194 -15.73 10.84 11.29
CA PHE A 194 -16.43 9.78 10.59
C PHE A 194 -15.80 8.39 10.78
N PRO A 195 -16.59 7.30 10.70
CA PRO A 195 -16.04 5.94 10.81
C PRO A 195 -15.19 5.53 9.59
N ASN A 196 -15.43 6.11 8.41
CA ASN A 196 -14.74 5.78 7.17
C ASN A 196 -14.75 6.95 6.16
N ASP A 197 -13.90 6.84 5.13
CA ASP A 197 -13.71 7.87 4.10
C ASP A 197 -14.96 8.05 3.21
N THR A 198 -15.75 7.00 2.95
CA THR A 198 -17.00 7.11 2.19
C THR A 198 -17.98 8.04 2.88
N LYS A 199 -18.21 7.86 4.19
CA LYS A 199 -19.12 8.70 4.98
C LYS A 199 -18.62 10.15 5.07
N LEU A 200 -17.31 10.35 5.11
CA LEU A 200 -16.70 11.67 5.07
C LEU A 200 -16.99 12.36 3.73
N ILE A 201 -16.78 11.68 2.59
CA ILE A 201 -17.05 12.25 1.26
C ILE A 201 -18.54 12.54 1.08
N GLU A 202 -19.42 11.65 1.52
CA GLU A 202 -20.87 11.87 1.52
C GLU A 202 -21.27 13.10 2.35
N ALA A 203 -20.61 13.33 3.50
CA ALA A 203 -20.87 14.49 4.34
C ALA A 203 -20.43 15.81 3.66
N ILE A 204 -19.30 15.81 2.94
CA ILE A 204 -18.88 16.95 2.11
C ILE A 204 -19.90 17.17 0.99
N ALA A 205 -20.30 16.12 0.27
CA ALA A 205 -21.30 16.24 -0.79
C ALA A 205 -22.66 16.77 -0.28
N ALA A 206 -23.01 16.45 0.96
CA ALA A 206 -24.20 16.95 1.65
C ALA A 206 -24.06 18.37 2.22
N GLY A 207 -22.89 19.01 2.12
CA GLY A 207 -22.63 20.35 2.64
C GLY A 207 -22.49 20.43 4.17
N GLN A 208 -22.23 19.30 4.85
CA GLN A 208 -21.97 19.28 6.30
C GLN A 208 -20.59 19.86 6.64
N CYS A 209 -19.67 19.81 5.67
CA CYS A 209 -18.33 20.35 5.74
C CYS A 209 -17.80 20.59 4.33
N GLU A 210 -16.69 21.31 4.23
CA GLU A 210 -16.19 21.81 2.94
C GLU A 210 -14.90 21.10 2.50
N VAL A 211 -14.10 20.58 3.44
CA VAL A 211 -12.81 19.94 3.15
C VAL A 211 -12.57 18.71 4.03
N GLY A 212 -11.75 17.77 3.55
CA GLY A 212 -11.33 16.61 4.34
C GLY A 212 -10.18 15.83 3.74
N ILE A 213 -9.76 14.76 4.42
CA ILE A 213 -8.61 13.92 4.01
C ILE A 213 -9.06 12.47 3.84
N VAL A 214 -8.84 11.90 2.66
CA VAL A 214 -9.31 10.56 2.28
C VAL A 214 -8.33 9.82 1.38
N ASN A 215 -8.46 8.49 1.30
CA ASN A 215 -7.82 7.73 0.23
C ASN A 215 -8.62 7.89 -1.08
N THR A 216 -7.90 8.07 -2.18
CA THR A 216 -8.47 8.38 -3.49
C THR A 216 -9.44 7.32 -4.02
N TYR A 217 -9.21 6.03 -3.74
CA TYR A 217 -10.09 4.96 -4.21
C TYR A 217 -11.51 5.04 -3.65
N TYR A 218 -11.74 5.63 -2.46
CA TYR A 218 -13.09 5.83 -1.94
C TYR A 218 -13.83 6.92 -2.72
N PHE A 219 -13.12 7.99 -3.09
CA PHE A 219 -13.64 9.00 -4.02
C PHE A 219 -13.97 8.39 -5.37
N GLY A 220 -13.06 7.57 -5.92
CA GLY A 220 -13.30 6.88 -7.19
C GLY A 220 -14.55 6.00 -7.20
N ARG A 221 -14.78 5.23 -6.13
CA ARG A 221 -16.01 4.41 -6.01
C ARG A 221 -17.27 5.28 -6.03
N LEU A 222 -17.30 6.34 -5.24
CA LEU A 222 -18.45 7.25 -5.19
C LEU A 222 -18.65 8.02 -6.49
N GLN A 223 -17.58 8.46 -7.15
CA GLN A 223 -17.64 9.12 -8.45
C GLN A 223 -18.18 8.18 -9.53
N ARG A 224 -17.91 6.88 -9.44
CA ARG A 224 -18.49 5.89 -10.37
C ARG A 224 -19.99 5.75 -10.19
N GLU A 225 -20.46 5.81 -8.95
CA GLU A 225 -21.89 5.74 -8.61
C GLU A 225 -22.62 7.05 -8.94
N ASN A 226 -21.96 8.19 -8.72
CA ASN A 226 -22.44 9.53 -9.02
C ASN A 226 -21.33 10.37 -9.70
N PRO A 227 -21.28 10.39 -11.05
CA PRO A 227 -20.27 11.15 -11.80
C PRO A 227 -20.28 12.65 -11.52
N ASP A 228 -21.42 13.21 -11.10
CA ASP A 228 -21.61 14.63 -10.82
C ASP A 228 -21.50 14.96 -9.31
N ILE A 229 -20.90 14.07 -8.51
CA ILE A 229 -20.67 14.34 -7.09
C ILE A 229 -19.91 15.68 -6.93
N PRO A 230 -20.39 16.62 -6.10
CA PRO A 230 -19.78 17.96 -5.97
C PRO A 230 -18.54 17.93 -5.07
N VAL A 231 -17.67 16.94 -5.26
CA VAL A 231 -16.43 16.74 -4.53
C VAL A 231 -15.30 16.56 -5.53
N ALA A 232 -14.16 17.20 -5.28
CA ALA A 232 -12.97 17.02 -6.10
C ALA A 232 -11.75 16.71 -5.25
N ILE A 233 -10.74 16.09 -5.89
CA ILE A 233 -9.44 15.85 -5.31
C ILE A 233 -8.57 17.09 -5.46
N PHE A 234 -7.82 17.40 -4.40
CA PHE A 234 -6.71 18.34 -4.42
C PHE A 234 -5.42 17.59 -4.11
N TRP A 235 -4.35 17.89 -4.85
CA TRP A 235 -3.04 17.27 -4.70
C TRP A 235 -2.05 18.26 -4.08
N PRO A 236 -1.64 18.07 -2.81
CA PRO A 236 -0.53 18.82 -2.23
C PRO A 236 0.73 18.75 -3.10
N ALA A 237 1.39 19.90 -3.30
CA ALA A 237 2.58 20.02 -4.14
C ALA A 237 3.82 19.37 -3.48
N ALA A 238 4.81 18.90 -4.27
CA ALA A 238 6.05 18.37 -3.70
C ALA A 238 6.83 19.42 -2.88
N SER A 239 6.72 20.70 -3.22
CA SER A 239 7.37 21.81 -2.50
C SER A 239 6.89 21.94 -1.05
N THR A 240 5.72 21.40 -0.70
CA THR A 240 5.17 21.39 0.66
C THR A 240 5.24 20.01 1.33
N GLY A 241 5.88 19.04 0.67
CA GLY A 241 6.06 17.67 1.18
C GLY A 241 5.44 16.58 0.30
N GLY A 242 4.66 16.97 -0.72
CA GLY A 242 4.01 16.05 -1.66
C GLY A 242 2.84 15.29 -1.06
N VAL A 243 2.17 14.50 -1.89
CA VAL A 243 1.03 13.68 -1.47
C VAL A 243 1.53 12.54 -0.60
N HIS A 244 0.92 12.36 0.58
CA HIS A 244 1.15 11.18 1.39
C HIS A 244 0.69 9.94 0.62
N VAL A 245 1.65 9.07 0.33
CA VAL A 245 1.40 7.75 -0.22
C VAL A 245 1.69 6.69 0.80
N ASN A 246 0.98 5.58 0.67
CA ASN A 246 1.21 4.37 1.45
C ASN A 246 1.06 3.17 0.51
N VAL A 247 1.47 1.99 0.94
CA VAL A 247 1.69 0.87 0.01
C VAL A 247 1.01 -0.40 0.47
N SER A 248 0.62 -1.22 -0.49
CA SER A 248 0.55 -2.66 -0.24
C SER A 248 1.86 -3.25 -0.75
N GLY A 249 2.39 -4.23 -0.04
CA GLY A 249 3.71 -4.75 -0.34
C GLY A 249 3.92 -6.14 0.23
N ALA A 250 5.06 -6.72 -0.09
CA ALA A 250 5.39 -8.05 0.35
C ALA A 250 6.88 -8.20 0.67
N GLY A 251 7.17 -9.19 1.50
CA GLY A 251 8.52 -9.59 1.86
C GLY A 251 8.63 -11.11 1.94
N VAL A 252 9.81 -11.64 1.63
CA VAL A 252 10.11 -13.06 1.79
C VAL A 252 10.25 -13.34 3.28
N THR A 253 9.60 -14.40 3.76
CA THR A 253 9.63 -14.73 5.19
C THR A 253 11.03 -15.19 5.61
N ARG A 254 11.39 -14.93 6.87
CA ARG A 254 12.70 -15.25 7.46
C ARG A 254 13.07 -16.72 7.32
N HIS A 255 12.08 -17.59 7.47
CA HIS A 255 12.22 -19.04 7.55
C HIS A 255 11.62 -19.78 6.34
N SER A 256 11.35 -19.07 5.25
CA SER A 256 10.91 -19.67 3.98
C SER A 256 11.78 -20.87 3.60
N SER A 257 11.12 -22.00 3.31
CA SER A 257 11.76 -23.20 2.77
C SER A 257 12.00 -23.11 1.26
N ASN A 258 11.29 -22.21 0.58
CA ASN A 258 11.44 -21.88 -0.83
C ASN A 258 11.63 -20.35 -1.04
N PRO A 259 12.78 -19.79 -0.61
CA PRO A 259 13.02 -18.36 -0.70
C PRO A 259 13.21 -17.88 -2.15
N ASP A 260 13.73 -18.75 -3.04
CA ASP A 260 13.97 -18.42 -4.44
C ASP A 260 12.64 -18.33 -5.21
N GLY A 261 11.71 -19.25 -4.98
CA GLY A 261 10.35 -19.21 -5.54
C GLY A 261 9.54 -18.02 -5.03
N ALA A 262 9.63 -17.70 -3.73
CA ALA A 262 9.00 -16.50 -3.20
C ALA A 262 9.60 -15.20 -3.77
N LEU A 263 10.92 -15.14 -3.94
CA LEU A 263 11.57 -14.01 -4.59
C LEU A 263 11.13 -13.89 -6.06
N ALA A 264 11.06 -14.99 -6.80
CA ALA A 264 10.60 -14.98 -8.20
C ALA A 264 9.14 -14.51 -8.32
N LEU A 265 8.25 -14.92 -7.40
CA LEU A 265 6.88 -14.41 -7.34
C LEU A 265 6.87 -12.91 -7.02
N LEU A 266 7.68 -12.46 -6.05
CA LEU A 266 7.78 -11.05 -5.68
C LEU A 266 8.29 -10.17 -6.83
N GLU A 267 9.33 -10.62 -7.53
CA GLU A 267 9.86 -9.97 -8.73
C GLU A 267 8.81 -9.90 -9.84
N TRP A 268 8.10 -11.00 -10.10
CA TRP A 268 7.02 -11.00 -11.10
C TRP A 268 5.89 -10.02 -10.73
N MET A 269 5.53 -9.91 -9.45
CA MET A 269 4.52 -8.96 -8.99
C MET A 269 4.90 -7.50 -9.24
N SER A 270 6.18 -7.18 -9.47
CA SER A 270 6.64 -5.83 -9.83
C SER A 270 6.57 -5.52 -11.35
N THR A 271 6.19 -6.50 -12.18
CA THR A 271 6.08 -6.35 -13.64
C THR A 271 4.78 -5.68 -14.07
N GLU A 272 4.74 -5.15 -15.30
CA GLU A 272 3.55 -4.47 -15.85
C GLU A 272 2.28 -5.33 -15.80
N GLU A 273 2.38 -6.61 -16.16
CA GLU A 273 1.25 -7.54 -16.15
C GLU A 273 0.64 -7.66 -14.74
N ALA A 274 1.47 -7.95 -13.75
CA ALA A 274 1.02 -8.14 -12.37
C ALA A 274 0.54 -6.83 -11.73
N GLN A 275 1.23 -5.72 -11.98
CA GLN A 275 0.86 -4.40 -11.46
C GLN A 275 -0.52 -3.94 -11.96
N ARG A 276 -0.89 -4.29 -13.20
CA ARG A 276 -2.25 -4.05 -13.72
C ARG A 276 -3.31 -4.84 -12.97
N LEU A 277 -3.04 -6.10 -12.63
CA LEU A 277 -3.94 -6.95 -11.84
C LEU A 277 -4.09 -6.43 -10.40
N LEU A 278 -3.00 -5.93 -9.80
CA LEU A 278 -2.99 -5.35 -8.46
C LEU A 278 -3.75 -4.00 -8.38
N GLY A 279 -3.58 -3.14 -9.39
CA GLY A 279 -4.13 -1.79 -9.41
C GLY A 279 -5.58 -1.69 -9.90
N GLY A 280 -5.96 -2.46 -10.93
CA GLY A 280 -7.19 -2.26 -11.70
C GLY A 280 -8.47 -2.34 -10.87
N GLU A 281 -8.70 -3.47 -10.19
CA GLU A 281 -9.93 -3.68 -9.40
C GLU A 281 -9.98 -2.81 -8.14
N ASN A 282 -8.83 -2.42 -7.58
CA ASN A 282 -8.77 -1.69 -6.32
C ASN A 282 -8.58 -0.16 -6.47
N LEU A 283 -8.47 0.33 -7.70
CA LEU A 283 -8.16 1.73 -8.03
C LEU A 283 -6.89 2.23 -7.29
N GLU A 284 -5.89 1.36 -7.18
CA GLU A 284 -4.57 1.70 -6.65
C GLU A 284 -3.64 2.10 -7.80
N TYR A 285 -2.62 2.91 -7.49
CA TYR A 285 -1.55 3.23 -8.41
C TYR A 285 -0.52 2.08 -8.43
N PRO A 286 0.07 1.76 -9.59
CA PRO A 286 1.22 0.87 -9.64
C PRO A 286 2.39 1.40 -8.80
N ALA A 287 3.10 0.52 -8.10
CA ALA A 287 4.36 0.86 -7.45
C ALA A 287 5.51 0.99 -8.45
N ASN A 288 5.40 0.32 -9.61
CA ASN A 288 6.33 0.48 -10.71
C ASN A 288 5.94 1.69 -11.59
N PRO A 289 6.76 2.76 -11.64
CA PRO A 289 6.41 4.00 -12.34
C PRO A 289 6.37 3.86 -13.86
N SER A 290 6.90 2.77 -14.43
CA SER A 290 6.76 2.47 -15.87
C SER A 290 5.40 1.90 -16.24
N VAL A 291 4.55 1.57 -15.26
CA VAL A 291 3.22 1.01 -15.48
C VAL A 291 2.18 2.12 -15.35
N ALA A 292 1.36 2.29 -16.38
CA ALA A 292 0.25 3.23 -16.33
C ALA A 292 -0.83 2.75 -15.34
N ALA A 293 -1.36 3.68 -14.54
CA ALA A 293 -2.52 3.44 -13.70
C ALA A 293 -3.80 3.30 -14.54
N ASP A 294 -4.90 2.84 -13.92
CA ASP A 294 -6.20 2.76 -14.55
C ASP A 294 -6.67 4.13 -15.09
N SER A 295 -7.42 4.13 -16.19
CA SER A 295 -7.93 5.35 -16.84
C SER A 295 -8.72 6.27 -15.90
N MET A 296 -9.48 5.71 -14.96
CA MET A 296 -10.22 6.47 -13.95
C MET A 296 -9.27 7.16 -12.98
N VAL A 297 -8.24 6.45 -12.55
CA VAL A 297 -7.21 6.94 -11.63
C VAL A 297 -6.40 8.07 -12.29
N LEU A 298 -6.08 7.93 -13.59
CA LEU A 298 -5.44 8.98 -14.39
C LEU A 298 -6.35 10.21 -14.59
N GLY A 299 -7.67 10.00 -14.60
CA GLY A 299 -8.67 11.07 -14.73
C GLY A 299 -8.67 12.08 -13.57
N TRP A 300 -8.09 11.73 -12.42
CA TRP A 300 -7.94 12.65 -11.28
C TRP A 300 -6.75 13.60 -11.39
N GLY A 301 -5.98 13.50 -12.48
CA GLY A 301 -4.75 14.25 -12.69
C GLY A 301 -3.52 13.57 -12.09
N SER A 302 -2.35 14.10 -12.44
CA SER A 302 -1.06 13.66 -11.90
C SER A 302 -0.75 14.33 -10.57
N PHE A 303 -0.08 13.62 -9.67
CA PHE A 303 0.44 14.16 -8.43
C PHE A 303 1.89 13.76 -8.21
N GLU A 304 2.59 14.52 -7.36
CA GLU A 304 3.93 14.17 -6.88
C GLU A 304 3.82 13.56 -5.48
N ALA A 305 4.21 12.30 -5.35
CA ALA A 305 4.25 11.63 -4.06
C ALA A 305 5.31 12.28 -3.15
N SER A 306 5.08 12.21 -1.84
CA SER A 306 6.11 12.56 -0.86
C SER A 306 7.39 11.75 -1.12
N PRO A 307 8.56 12.39 -1.20
CA PRO A 307 9.82 11.68 -1.45
C PRO A 307 10.31 10.89 -0.23
N MET A 308 9.63 11.02 0.91
CA MET A 308 9.99 10.32 2.13
C MET A 308 9.78 8.82 1.97
N ASN A 309 10.71 8.04 2.53
CA ASN A 309 10.55 6.60 2.57
C ASN A 309 9.32 6.22 3.40
N VAL A 310 8.46 5.38 2.84
CA VAL A 310 7.21 4.96 3.50
C VAL A 310 7.44 4.15 4.80
N ALA A 311 8.65 3.61 5.03
CA ALA A 311 9.07 3.01 6.30
C ALA A 311 8.91 3.98 7.48
N ALA A 312 9.06 5.29 7.25
CA ALA A 312 8.87 6.32 8.28
C ALA A 312 7.48 6.29 8.91
N ALA A 313 6.48 5.77 8.19
CA ALA A 313 5.13 5.56 8.72
C ALA A 313 5.13 4.52 9.87
N GLY A 314 5.91 3.45 9.76
CA GLY A 314 6.08 2.44 10.81
C GLY A 314 6.91 2.95 11.97
N GLU A 315 8.08 3.51 11.68
CA GLU A 315 9.01 4.07 12.67
C GLU A 315 8.33 5.06 13.63
N ASN A 316 7.44 5.90 13.10
CA ASN A 316 6.76 6.95 13.86
C ASN A 316 5.32 6.58 14.28
N GLN A 317 4.84 5.38 13.98
CA GLN A 317 3.43 5.02 14.19
C GLN A 317 3.01 5.13 15.65
N ALA A 318 3.82 4.60 16.58
CA ALA A 318 3.53 4.65 18.01
C ALA A 318 3.53 6.09 18.53
N ALA A 319 4.42 6.95 18.02
CA ALA A 319 4.43 8.38 18.34
C ALA A 319 3.18 9.08 17.80
N ALA A 320 2.77 8.76 16.57
CA ALA A 320 1.56 9.30 15.95
C ALA A 320 0.30 8.98 16.73
N VAL A 321 0.13 7.73 17.19
CA VAL A 321 -1.00 7.32 18.02
C VAL A 321 -1.06 8.13 19.33
N ARG A 322 0.07 8.25 20.04
CA ARG A 322 0.14 9.04 21.27
C ARG A 322 -0.13 10.52 21.02
N LEU A 323 0.39 11.07 19.93
CA LEU A 323 0.18 12.47 19.56
C LEU A 323 -1.28 12.75 19.26
N MET A 324 -1.94 11.90 18.46
CA MET A 324 -3.37 12.03 18.16
C MET A 324 -4.24 11.98 19.41
N ASP A 325 -3.94 11.06 20.34
CA ASP A 325 -4.62 10.98 21.64
C ASP A 325 -4.44 12.29 22.46
N ARG A 326 -3.21 12.77 22.62
CA ARG A 326 -2.92 14.05 23.30
C ARG A 326 -3.61 15.24 22.63
N ALA A 327 -3.69 15.24 21.31
CA ALA A 327 -4.33 16.28 20.51
C ALA A 327 -5.86 16.24 20.60
N GLY A 328 -6.45 15.18 21.19
CA GLY A 328 -7.89 15.00 21.28
C GLY A 328 -8.53 14.50 19.98
N TYR A 329 -7.72 13.99 19.04
CA TYR A 329 -8.20 13.41 17.80
C TYR A 329 -8.68 11.98 18.05
N ARG A 330 -10.00 11.79 18.10
CA ARG A 330 -10.68 10.51 18.35
C ARG A 330 -10.96 9.73 17.07
#